data_AF-A0A182RJY3-F1
#
_entry.id   AF-A0A182RJY3-F1
#
_cell.length_a   1.000
_cell.length_b   1.000
_cell.length_c   1.000
_cell.angle_alpha   90.00
_cell.angle_beta   90.00
_cell.angle_gamma   90.00
#
_symmetry.space_group_name_H-M   'P 1'
#
loop_
_entity.id
_entity.type
_entity.pdbx_description
1 polymer ?
#
loop_
_entity_poly.entity_id
_entity_poly.type
_entity_poly.pdbx_seq_one_letter_code
_entity_poly.pdbx_strand_id
1 'polypeptide(L)'
;MEELDKWCRICGTGLHKCGHRLDEFAERTSTTLEEMLSFCVGKKETKPNDGKAYLLCSPCKEDLLVAYKLLQLYHETTKRLFKTSTTNAFSMPNDLSCTENNKAQSVANAPDK
;
A
#
# COMPACT_ATOMS: atom_id res chain seq x y z
N MET A 1 15.09 -34.99 -14.01
CA MET A 1 15.53 -33.87 -13.17
C MET A 1 14.41 -32.85 -13.26
N GLU A 2 13.45 -32.92 -12.33
CA GLU A 2 12.26 -32.05 -12.35
C GLU A 2 12.72 -30.63 -12.03
N GLU A 3 12.66 -29.73 -13.03
CA GLU A 3 12.63 -28.30 -12.74
C GLU A 3 11.36 -28.07 -11.93
N LEU A 4 11.51 -27.88 -10.61
CA LEU A 4 10.43 -27.35 -9.79
C LEU A 4 9.96 -26.07 -10.47
N ASP A 5 8.78 -26.11 -11.09
CA ASP A 5 8.17 -24.94 -11.71
C ASP A 5 8.19 -23.83 -10.65
N LYS A 6 8.94 -22.78 -10.91
CA LYS A 6 9.03 -21.62 -10.03
C LYS A 6 7.85 -20.74 -10.38
N TRP A 7 7.01 -20.34 -9.42
CA TRP A 7 5.86 -19.47 -9.67
C TRP A 7 6.01 -18.16 -8.89
N CYS A 8 5.54 -17.06 -9.47
CA CYS A 8 5.49 -15.79 -8.76
C CYS A 8 4.42 -15.83 -7.66
N ARG A 9 4.78 -15.40 -6.45
CA ARG A 9 3.89 -15.39 -5.29
C ARG A 9 2.70 -14.45 -5.43
N ILE A 10 2.87 -13.35 -6.15
CA ILE A 10 1.85 -12.31 -6.30
C ILE A 10 0.93 -12.62 -7.49
N CYS A 11 1.49 -12.79 -8.68
CA CYS A 11 0.69 -12.95 -9.90
C CYS A 11 0.48 -14.40 -10.35
N GLY A 12 1.14 -15.38 -9.72
CA GLY A 12 1.00 -16.79 -10.08
C GLY A 12 1.52 -17.13 -11.49
N THR A 13 2.40 -16.31 -12.08
CA THR A 13 3.02 -16.65 -13.37
C THR A 13 4.22 -17.56 -13.17
N GLY A 14 4.40 -18.54 -14.06
CA GLY A 14 5.62 -19.35 -14.11
C GLY A 14 6.87 -18.51 -14.38
N LEU A 15 7.95 -18.81 -13.66
CA LEU A 15 9.24 -18.15 -13.68
C LEU A 15 10.25 -19.09 -14.33
N HIS A 16 10.48 -18.90 -15.63
CA HIS A 16 11.36 -19.81 -16.37
C HIS A 16 12.83 -19.72 -15.97
N LYS A 17 13.33 -18.56 -15.51
CA LYS A 17 14.78 -18.36 -15.21
C LYS A 17 15.12 -17.37 -14.10
N CYS A 18 14.28 -16.37 -13.84
CA CYS A 18 14.58 -15.31 -12.88
C CYS A 18 13.38 -15.08 -11.94
N GLY A 19 13.63 -15.28 -10.65
CA GLY A 19 12.71 -14.95 -9.58
C GLY A 19 13.51 -14.36 -8.43
N HIS A 20 13.01 -13.28 -7.86
CA HIS A 20 13.58 -12.65 -6.67
C HIS A 20 13.02 -13.36 -5.45
N ARG A 21 13.90 -13.80 -4.55
CA ARG A 21 13.43 -14.53 -3.37
C ARG A 21 12.82 -13.57 -2.36
N LEU A 22 11.80 -14.02 -1.62
CA LEU A 22 11.19 -13.20 -0.58
C LEU A 22 12.15 -12.85 0.57
N ASP A 23 13.17 -13.68 0.82
CA ASP A 23 14.23 -13.43 1.79
C ASP A 23 15.30 -12.44 1.31
N GLU A 24 15.25 -12.03 0.04
CA GLU A 24 16.17 -11.06 -0.54
C GLU A 24 15.91 -9.66 0.03
N PHE A 25 16.98 -8.98 0.43
CA PHE A 25 16.92 -7.56 0.76
C PHE A 25 16.72 -6.75 -0.52
N ALA A 26 15.73 -5.86 -0.51
CA ALA A 26 15.60 -4.91 -1.60
C ALA A 26 16.78 -3.92 -1.56
N GLU A 27 17.48 -3.74 -2.68
CA GLU A 27 18.71 -2.93 -2.79
C GLU A 27 18.62 -1.52 -2.17
N ARG A 28 17.41 -0.97 -2.06
CA ARG A 28 17.14 0.38 -1.56
C ARG A 28 16.59 0.44 -0.13
N THR A 29 16.38 -0.70 0.51
CA THR A 29 15.80 -0.79 1.86
C THR A 29 16.45 -1.92 2.64
N SER A 30 16.79 -1.72 3.91
CA SER A 30 17.27 -2.79 4.80
C SER A 30 16.13 -3.73 5.28
N THR A 31 15.17 -4.00 4.39
CA THR A 31 13.92 -4.72 4.65
C THR A 31 13.78 -5.79 3.57
N THR A 32 13.34 -6.99 3.96
CA THR A 32 13.17 -8.11 3.02
C THR A 32 11.89 -7.95 2.21
N LEU A 33 11.84 -8.57 1.03
CA LEU A 33 10.61 -8.59 0.23
C LEU A 33 9.44 -9.27 0.97
N GLU A 34 9.71 -10.25 1.84
CA GLU A 34 8.72 -10.86 2.72
C GLU A 34 8.11 -9.85 3.70
N GLU A 35 8.96 -9.05 4.37
CA GLU A 35 8.51 -8.03 5.30
C GLU A 35 7.69 -6.95 4.59
N MET A 36 8.13 -6.55 3.39
CA MET A 36 7.39 -5.58 2.56
C MET A 36 6.03 -6.13 2.15
N LEU A 37 5.96 -7.39 1.71
CA LEU A 37 4.71 -8.06 1.35
C LEU A 37 3.78 -8.18 2.55
N SER A 38 4.31 -8.58 3.70
CA SER A 38 3.57 -8.66 4.97
C SER A 38 3.04 -7.31 5.42
N PHE A 39 3.76 -6.23 5.13
CA PHE A 39 3.33 -4.86 5.43
C PHE A 39 2.21 -4.39 4.50
N CYS A 40 2.28 -4.71 3.21
CA CYS A 40 1.29 -4.28 2.22
C CYS A 40 -0.01 -5.08 2.26
N VAL A 41 0.08 -6.40 2.44
CA VAL A 41 -1.07 -7.33 2.33
C VAL A 41 -1.51 -7.88 3.69
N GLY A 42 -0.68 -7.71 4.72
CA GLY A 42 -0.94 -8.18 6.08
C GLY A 42 -0.38 -9.58 6.35
N LYS A 43 0.03 -9.81 7.60
CA LYS A 43 0.76 -11.02 8.06
C LYS A 43 0.01 -12.35 7.90
N LYS A 44 -1.30 -12.34 7.64
CA LYS A 44 -2.07 -13.58 7.48
C LYS A 44 -1.77 -14.29 6.16
N GLU A 45 -1.31 -13.56 5.14
CA GLU A 45 -1.11 -14.09 3.80
C GLU A 45 0.35 -14.47 3.48
N THR A 46 1.27 -14.20 4.40
CA THR A 46 2.73 -14.31 4.21
C THR A 46 3.37 -15.11 5.33
N LYS A 47 2.91 -16.33 5.59
CA LYS A 47 3.60 -17.20 6.54
C LYS A 47 4.86 -17.78 5.88
N PRO A 48 6.04 -17.74 6.52
CA PRO A 48 7.31 -18.23 6.00
C PRO A 48 7.39 -19.76 5.82
N ASN A 49 6.25 -20.48 5.87
CA ASN A 49 6.15 -21.93 5.72
C ASN A 49 4.76 -22.38 5.21
N ASP A 50 4.07 -21.55 4.42
CA ASP A 50 2.74 -21.91 3.91
C ASP A 50 2.75 -22.85 2.69
N GLY A 51 3.91 -23.43 2.36
CA GLY A 51 4.07 -24.40 1.28
C GLY A 51 3.96 -23.81 -0.13
N LYS A 52 3.89 -22.49 -0.27
CA LYS A 52 3.81 -21.80 -1.56
C LYS A 52 5.17 -21.24 -1.97
N ALA A 53 5.29 -20.90 -3.25
CA ALA A 53 6.54 -20.42 -3.83
C ALA A 53 7.06 -19.12 -3.18
N TYR A 54 8.36 -19.08 -2.88
CA TYR A 54 9.07 -17.94 -2.24
C TYR A 54 9.68 -16.98 -3.26
N LEU A 55 9.09 -16.85 -4.45
CA LEU A 55 9.68 -16.10 -5.55
C LEU A 55 8.73 -15.03 -6.06
N LEU A 56 9.29 -13.91 -6.50
CA LEU A 56 8.60 -12.83 -7.19
C LEU A 56 9.19 -12.66 -8.59
N CYS A 57 8.34 -12.45 -9.59
CA CYS A 57 8.81 -11.92 -10.87
C CYS A 57 9.26 -10.46 -10.68
N SER A 58 10.13 -9.97 -11.57
CA SER A 58 10.62 -8.57 -11.49
C SER A 58 9.49 -7.53 -11.46
N PRO A 59 8.43 -7.62 -12.29
CA PRO A 59 7.32 -6.65 -12.21
C PRO A 59 6.66 -6.61 -10.83
N CYS A 60 6.34 -7.77 -10.26
CA CYS A 60 5.72 -7.84 -8.94
C CYS A 60 6.67 -7.38 -7.82
N LYS A 61 7.98 -7.56 -7.96
CA LYS A 61 8.97 -6.95 -7.05
C LYS A 61 8.89 -5.43 -7.12
N GLU A 62 8.93 -4.86 -8.32
CA GLU A 62 8.89 -3.40 -8.51
C GLU A 62 7.59 -2.79 -7.99
N ASP A 63 6.45 -3.39 -8.29
CA ASP A 63 5.14 -2.95 -7.80
C ASP A 63 5.06 -3.02 -6.27
N LEU A 64 5.60 -4.09 -5.67
CA LEU A 64 5.66 -4.23 -4.22
C LEU A 64 6.52 -3.12 -3.58
N LEU A 65 7.67 -2.78 -4.19
CA LEU A 65 8.53 -1.68 -3.71
C LEU A 65 7.78 -0.35 -3.72
N VAL A 66 7.02 -0.08 -4.78
CA VAL A 66 6.22 1.15 -4.92
C VAL A 66 5.10 1.18 -3.88
N ALA A 67 4.32 0.10 -3.78
CA ALA A 67 3.23 -0.02 -2.82
C ALA A 67 3.73 0.18 -1.38
N TYR A 68 4.83 -0.48 -1.01
CA TYR A 68 5.42 -0.37 0.32
C TYR A 68 5.78 1.08 0.69
N LYS A 69 6.42 1.81 -0.23
CA LYS A 69 6.78 3.22 -0.01
C LYS A 69 5.55 4.11 0.15
N LEU A 70 4.52 3.89 -0.67
CA LEU A 70 3.26 4.64 -0.57
C LEU A 70 2.58 4.40 0.78
N LEU A 71 2.49 3.14 1.22
CA LEU A 71 1.93 2.80 2.53
C LEU A 71 2.75 3.37 3.69
N GLN A 72 4.08 3.37 3.61
CA GLN A 72 4.92 4.01 4.61
C GLN A 72 4.62 5.51 4.73
N LEU A 73 4.62 6.23 3.61
CA LEU A 73 4.30 7.66 3.58
C LEU A 73 2.89 7.96 4.11
N TYR A 74 1.93 7.13 3.74
CA TYR A 74 0.56 7.23 4.25
C TYR A 74 0.52 7.08 5.77
N HIS A 75 1.15 6.03 6.32
CA HIS A 75 1.19 5.81 7.76
C HIS A 75 1.92 6.92 8.52
N GLU A 76 3.01 7.45 7.98
CA GLU A 76 3.72 8.58 8.57
C GLU A 76 2.87 9.85 8.58
N THR A 77 2.23 10.17 7.46
CA THR A 77 1.38 11.35 7.31
C THR A 77 0.17 11.26 8.25
N THR A 78 -0.50 10.11 8.23
CA THR A 78 -1.59 9.77 9.15
C THR A 78 -1.15 9.96 10.60
N LYS A 79 -0.03 9.35 11.01
CA LYS A 79 0.51 9.51 12.38
C LYS A 79 0.75 10.97 12.75
N ARG A 80 1.23 11.81 11.83
CA ARG A 80 1.45 13.25 12.11
C ARG A 80 0.12 13.97 12.29
N LEU A 81 -0.81 13.80 11.37
CA LEU A 81 -2.13 14.45 11.41
C LEU A 81 -2.92 14.08 12.68
N PHE A 82 -2.92 12.80 13.07
CA PHE A 82 -3.64 12.35 14.25
C PHE A 82 -2.92 12.60 15.58
N LYS A 83 -1.59 12.79 15.58
CA LYS A 83 -0.86 13.27 16.78
C LYS A 83 -1.10 14.76 17.05
N THR A 84 -1.36 15.56 16.02
CA THR A 84 -1.67 16.99 16.19
C THR A 84 -3.10 17.26 16.67
N SER A 85 -3.96 16.24 16.69
CA SER A 85 -5.36 16.37 17.12
C SER A 85 -5.60 16.12 18.62
N THR A 86 -4.57 15.80 19.42
CA THR A 86 -4.75 15.54 20.86
C THR A 86 -4.61 16.77 21.77
N THR A 87 -4.88 17.97 21.23
CA THR A 87 -5.07 19.20 22.03
C THR A 87 -6.31 19.98 21.63
N ASN A 88 -7.38 19.33 21.17
CA ASN A 88 -8.76 19.79 21.37
C ASN A 88 -9.73 18.64 21.09
N ALA A 89 -10.59 18.35 22.07
CA ALA A 89 -11.64 17.35 21.98
C ALA A 89 -12.54 17.59 20.77
N PHE A 90 -12.54 16.66 19.81
CA PHE A 90 -13.61 16.54 18.83
C PHE A 90 -13.91 15.05 18.61
N SER A 91 -15.04 14.62 19.17
CA SER A 91 -15.70 13.38 18.80
C SER A 91 -15.98 13.37 17.30
N MET A 92 -15.59 12.31 16.60
CA MET A 92 -16.05 12.09 15.23
C MET A 92 -17.56 11.82 15.24
N PRO A 93 -18.37 12.52 14.41
CA PRO A 93 -19.64 11.98 14.00
C PRO A 93 -19.40 10.86 12.98
N ASN A 94 -19.85 9.66 13.33
CA ASN A 94 -20.23 8.64 12.36
C ASN A 94 -21.33 9.26 11.50
N ASP A 95 -21.07 9.54 10.22
CA ASP A 95 -22.06 9.42 9.15
C ASP A 95 -21.39 9.63 7.79
N LEU A 96 -21.18 8.52 7.09
CA LEU A 96 -20.92 8.49 5.65
C LEU A 96 -22.26 8.76 4.95
N SER A 97 -22.48 9.99 4.51
CA SER A 97 -23.58 10.35 3.61
C SER A 97 -23.03 11.22 2.49
N CYS A 98 -22.83 10.60 1.33
CA CYS A 98 -22.59 11.31 0.08
C CYS A 98 -23.85 12.13 -0.25
N THR A 99 -23.75 13.45 -0.19
CA THR A 99 -24.68 14.33 -0.91
C THR A 99 -23.88 15.31 -1.75
N GLU A 100 -23.92 15.06 -3.07
CA GLU A 100 -23.56 16.02 -4.10
C GLU A 100 -24.39 17.29 -3.91
N ASN A 101 -23.74 18.45 -3.85
CA ASN A 101 -24.39 19.74 -4.08
C ASN A 101 -23.37 20.75 -4.62
N ASN A 102 -23.12 20.68 -5.93
CA ASN A 102 -22.57 21.81 -6.67
C ASN A 102 -23.72 22.68 -7.15
N LYS A 103 -23.94 23.84 -6.51
CA LYS A 103 -24.65 24.95 -7.14
C LYS A 103 -24.07 26.29 -6.73
N ALA A 104 -23.13 26.73 -7.58
CA ALA A 104 -22.78 28.09 -7.95
C ALA A 104 -23.07 29.23 -6.95
N GLN A 105 -22.01 29.75 -6.32
CA GLN A 105 -21.93 31.13 -5.87
C GLN A 105 -21.21 31.96 -6.94
N SER A 106 -21.90 32.94 -7.52
CA SER A 106 -21.25 34.17 -7.99
C SER A 106 -22.11 35.34 -7.53
N VAL A 107 -21.49 36.14 -6.66
CA VAL A 107 -22.03 37.32 -6.00
C VAL A 107 -21.55 38.53 -6.78
N ALA A 108 -22.45 39.43 -7.15
CA ALA A 108 -22.12 40.84 -7.35
C ALA A 108 -23.41 41.66 -7.22
N ASN A 109 -23.57 42.33 -6.09
CA ASN A 109 -24.58 43.36 -5.87
C ASN A 109 -23.91 44.73 -5.77
N ALA A 110 -24.52 45.69 -6.49
CA ALA A 110 -24.60 47.14 -6.24
C ALA A 110 -23.34 48.01 -6.53
N PRO A 111 -23.49 49.33 -6.80
CA PRO A 111 -24.64 50.18 -6.44
C PRO A 111 -25.18 51.19 -7.48
N ASP A 112 -26.34 51.74 -7.11
CA ASP A 112 -27.07 52.92 -7.60
C ASP A 112 -26.26 54.08 -8.21
N LYS A 113 -26.80 54.61 -9.31
CA LYS A 113 -27.08 56.03 -9.51
C LYS A 113 -28.12 56.27 -10.59
#